data_AF-A0A920TW98-F1
#
_entry.id   AF-A0A920TW98-F1
#
_cell.length_a   1.000
_cell.length_b   1.000
_cell.length_c   1.000
_cell.angle_alpha   90.00
_cell.angle_beta   90.00
_cell.angle_gamma   90.00
#
_symmetry.space_group_name_H-M   'P 1'
#
loop_
_entity.id
_entity.type
_entity.pdbx_description
1 polymer ?
#
loop_
_entity_poly.entity_id
_entity_poly.type
_entity_poly.pdbx_seq_one_letter_code
_entity_poly.pdbx_strand_id
1 'polypeptide(L)'
;MGLIGIIIASVVNIFMESQMMHMIITYAGVLIFVGLTAYDTQKIKEMNIIGNEGTDEDTKEAIRGALTLYLDFINLFLMLLRLRGDRR
;
A
#
# COMPACT_ATOMS: atom_id res chain seq x y z
N MET A 1 0.89 -8.00 4.71
CA MET A 1 1.22 -7.81 6.13
C MET A 1 1.10 -6.35 6.58
N GLY A 2 1.61 -5.34 5.87
CA GLY A 2 1.52 -3.94 6.35
C GLY A 2 0.14 -3.29 6.32
N LEU A 3 -0.77 -3.75 5.44
CA LEU A 3 -2.18 -3.35 5.43
C LEU A 3 -2.86 -3.65 6.79
N ILE A 4 -2.53 -4.78 7.40
CA ILE A 4 -3.03 -5.19 8.72
C ILE A 4 -2.47 -4.27 9.82
N GLY A 5 -1.21 -3.85 9.71
CA GLY A 5 -0.58 -2.92 10.66
C GLY A 5 -1.25 -1.55 10.69
N ILE A 6 -1.70 -1.05 9.54
CA ILE A 6 -2.41 0.23 9.45
C ILE A 6 -3.84 0.13 9.97
N ILE A 7 -4.52 -1.00 9.72
CA ILE A 7 -5.83 -1.28 10.32
C ILE A 7 -5.72 -1.29 11.84
N ILE A 8 -4.74 -2.00 12.40
CA ILE A 8 -4.51 -2.05 13.85
C ILE A 8 -4.17 -0.65 14.40
N ALA A 9 -3.29 0.11 13.74
CA ALA A 9 -2.95 1.46 14.16
C ALA A 9 -4.15 2.42 14.13
N SER A 10 -5.03 2.27 13.12
CA SER A 10 -6.27 3.06 13.02
C SER A 10 -7.26 2.75 14.15
N VAL A 11 -7.38 1.48 14.56
CA VAL A 11 -8.23 1.05 15.67
C VAL A 11 -7.68 1.56 17.00
N VAL A 12 -6.36 1.48 17.21
CA VAL A 12 -5.71 1.99 18.43
C VAL A 12 -5.87 3.50 18.57
N ASN A 13 -5.81 4.26 17.46
CA ASN A 13 -5.97 5.72 17.48
C ASN A 13 -7.38 6.16 17.95
N ILE A 14 -8.42 5.38 17.64
CA ILE A 14 -9.81 5.67 18.07
C ILE A 14 -9.92 5.72 19.61
N PHE A 15 -9.13 4.93 20.34
CA PHE A 15 -9.17 4.89 21.80
C PHE A 15 -8.28 5.94 22.49
N MET A 16 -7.34 6.55 21.76
CA MET A 16 -6.29 7.39 22.35
C MET A 16 -6.43 8.88 22.03
N GLU A 17 -7.17 9.24 20.98
CA GLU A 17 -7.62 10.61 20.63
C GLU A 17 -6.53 11.72 20.67
N SER A 18 -5.25 11.35 20.58
CA SER A 18 -4.14 12.30 20.71
C SER A 18 -3.72 12.86 19.35
N GLN A 19 -3.71 14.19 19.24
CA GLN A 19 -3.32 14.92 18.01
C GLN A 19 -1.88 14.62 17.57
N MET A 20 -0.95 14.44 18.51
CA MET A 20 0.44 14.06 18.21
C MET A 20 0.54 12.62 17.70
N MET A 21 -0.23 11.71 18.31
CA MET A 21 -0.29 10.30 17.91
C MET A 21 -0.91 10.17 16.50
N HIS A 22 -1.92 10.98 16.20
CA HIS A 22 -2.55 11.03 14.87
C HIS A 22 -1.56 11.42 13.77
N MET A 23 -0.72 12.44 14.01
CA MET A 23 0.33 12.83 13.07
C MET A 23 1.35 11.70 12.84
N ILE A 24 1.86 11.10 13.92
CA ILE A 24 2.85 10.02 13.83
C ILE A 24 2.29 8.82 13.05
N ILE A 25 1.08 8.37 13.38
CA ILE A 25 0.42 7.24 12.72
C ILE A 25 0.22 7.54 11.23
N THR A 26 -0.16 8.76 10.87
CA THR A 26 -0.39 9.14 9.49
C THR A 26 0.91 9.13 8.68
N TYR A 27 1.98 9.76 9.16
CA TYR A 27 3.28 9.76 8.46
C TYR A 27 3.94 8.37 8.42
N ALA A 28 3.90 7.62 9.53
CA ALA A 28 4.44 6.27 9.57
C ALA A 28 3.67 5.34 8.64
N GLY A 29 2.34 5.47 8.59
CA GLY A 29 1.50 4.73 7.66
C GLY A 29 1.88 4.99 6.20
N VAL A 30 2.13 6.25 5.82
CA VAL A 30 2.56 6.60 4.46
C VAL A 30 3.91 5.98 4.12
N LEU A 31 4.90 6.09 5.02
CA LEU A 31 6.23 5.50 4.80
C LEU A 31 6.16 3.98 4.63
N ILE A 32 5.35 3.30 5.44
CA ILE A 32 5.15 1.85 5.34
C ILE A 32 4.48 1.48 4.01
N PHE A 33 3.41 2.19 3.61
CA PHE A 33 2.73 1.90 2.34
C PHE A 33 3.64 2.13 1.15
N VAL A 34 4.38 3.24 1.12
CA VAL A 34 5.35 3.54 0.06
C VAL A 34 6.40 2.43 -0.04
N GLY A 35 6.94 1.97 1.10
CA GLY A 35 7.91 0.87 1.12
C GLY A 35 7.34 -0.45 0.62
N LEU A 36 6.09 -0.78 0.99
CA LEU A 36 5.41 -1.99 0.54
C LEU A 36 5.09 -1.94 -0.95
N THR A 37 4.55 -0.83 -1.44
CA THR A 37 4.28 -0.61 -2.86
C THR A 37 5.57 -0.72 -3.68
N ALA A 38 6.69 -0.16 -3.19
CA ALA A 38 7.98 -0.28 -3.85
C ALA A 38 8.46 -1.74 -3.91
N TYR A 39 8.26 -2.51 -2.83
CA TYR A 39 8.57 -3.94 -2.79
C TYR A 39 7.68 -4.74 -3.75
N ASP A 40 6.37 -4.51 -3.74
CA ASP A 40 5.41 -5.20 -4.61
C ASP A 40 5.69 -4.89 -6.09
N THR A 41 6.10 -3.66 -6.41
CA THR A 41 6.57 -3.28 -7.75
C THR A 41 7.79 -4.09 -8.19
N GLN A 42 8.79 -4.25 -7.30
CA GLN A 42 9.98 -5.04 -7.61
C GLN A 42 9.65 -6.52 -7.78
N LYS A 43 8.80 -7.06 -6.91
CA LYS A 43 8.35 -8.45 -6.97
C LYS A 43 7.60 -8.76 -8.27
N ILE A 44 6.67 -7.89 -8.70
CA ILE A 44 5.94 -8.07 -9.96
C ILE A 44 6.88 -7.99 -11.16
N LYS A 45 7.88 -7.11 -11.11
CA LYS A 45 8.91 -7.01 -12.15
C LYS A 45 9.76 -8.28 -12.23
N GLU A 46 10.14 -8.85 -11.09
CA GLU A 46 10.92 -10.09 -11.03
C GLU A 46 10.10 -11.30 -11.49
N MET A 47 8.81 -11.36 -11.14
CA MET A 47 7.89 -12.40 -11.62
C MET A 47 7.68 -12.34 -13.15
N ASN A 48 7.58 -11.15 -13.74
CA ASN A 48 7.50 -10.98 -15.20
C ASN A 48 8.79 -11.40 -15.93
N ILE A 49 9.94 -11.46 -15.25
CA ILE A 49 11.22 -11.87 -15.84
C ILE A 49 11.38 -13.41 -15.82
N ILE A 50 10.64 -14.11 -14.95
CA ILE A 50 10.81 -15.55 -14.67
C ILE A 50 9.61 -16.38 -15.18
N GLY A 51 8.48 -15.76 -15.54
CA GLY A 51 7.28 -16.43 -16.03
C GLY A 51 7.39 -16.92 -17.48
N ASN A 52 6.83 -18.10 -17.76
CA ASN A 52 6.79 -18.74 -19.08
C ASN A 52 6.21 -17.79 -20.15
N GLU A 53 7.09 -17.09 -20.87
CA GLU A 53 6.72 -16.20 -21.98
C GLU A 53 5.75 -16.93 -22.93
N GLY A 54 4.55 -16.37 -23.10
CA GLY A 54 3.57 -16.83 -24.08
C GLY A 54 2.59 -17.92 -23.62
N THR A 55 2.52 -18.23 -22.33
CA THR A 55 1.49 -19.13 -21.76
C THR A 55 0.28 -18.37 -21.19
N ASP A 56 -0.88 -19.03 -21.11
CA ASP A 56 -2.09 -18.47 -20.49
C ASP A 56 -1.91 -18.12 -19.00
N GLU A 57 -0.96 -18.78 -18.31
CA GLU A 57 -0.61 -18.48 -16.91
C GLU A 57 0.12 -17.15 -16.78
N ASP A 58 1.02 -16.82 -17.71
CA ASP A 58 1.77 -15.56 -17.75
C ASP A 58 0.81 -14.35 -17.88
N THR A 59 -0.18 -14.46 -18.77
CA THR A 59 -1.21 -13.42 -18.92
C THR A 59 -2.03 -13.22 -17.64
N LYS A 60 -2.40 -14.30 -16.95
CA LYS A 60 -3.14 -14.22 -15.68
C LYS A 60 -2.29 -13.63 -14.55
N GLU A 61 -1.00 -13.94 -14.53
CA GLU A 61 -0.06 -13.42 -13.54
C GLU A 61 0.20 -11.92 -13.75
N ALA A 62 0.35 -11.48 -15.00
CA ALA A 62 0.44 -10.07 -15.37
C ALA A 62 -0.82 -9.29 -14.95
N ILE A 63 -2.02 -9.83 -15.19
CA ILE A 63 -3.28 -9.18 -14.77
C ILE A 63 -3.36 -9.08 -13.23
N ARG A 64 -2.97 -10.14 -12.51
CA ARG A 64 -2.95 -10.12 -11.03
C ARG A 64 -1.94 -9.11 -10.50
N GLY A 65 -0.74 -9.08 -11.07
CA GLY A 65 0.28 -8.09 -10.70
C GLY A 65 -0.19 -6.66 -10.95
N ALA A 66 -0.78 -6.39 -12.12
CA ALA A 66 -1.34 -5.09 -12.45
C ALA A 66 -2.46 -4.67 -11.48
N LEU A 67 -3.35 -5.60 -11.10
CA LEU A 67 -4.40 -5.34 -10.12
C LEU A 67 -3.83 -5.00 -8.74
N THR A 68 -2.79 -5.72 -8.28
CA THR A 68 -2.11 -5.42 -7.02
C THR A 68 -1.52 -4.01 -7.02
N LEU A 69 -0.76 -3.65 -8.06
CA LEU A 69 -0.19 -2.32 -8.24
C LEU A 69 -1.26 -1.22 -8.26
N TYR A 70 -2.40 -1.49 -8.90
CA TYR A 70 -3.52 -0.55 -8.94
C TYR A 70 -4.13 -0.31 -7.55
N LEU A 71 -4.32 -1.36 -6.76
CA LEU A 71 -4.83 -1.25 -5.39
C LEU A 71 -3.84 -0.52 -4.47
N ASP A 72 -2.54 -0.77 -4.62
CA ASP A 72 -1.50 -0.07 -3.88
C ASP A 72 -1.46 1.42 -4.22
N PHE A 73 -1.61 1.75 -5.50
CA PHE A 73 -1.71 3.15 -5.94
C PHE A 73 -2.90 3.87 -5.32
N ILE A 74 -4.09 3.25 -5.30
CA ILE A 74 -5.29 3.82 -4.67
C ILE A 74 -5.03 4.07 -3.17
N ASN A 75 -4.45 3.10 -2.46
CA ASN A 75 -4.19 3.25 -1.03
C ASN A 75 -3.24 4.41 -0.75
N LEU A 76 -2.14 4.49 -1.49
CA LEU A 76 -1.16 5.57 -1.38
C LEU A 76 -1.81 6.92 -1.70
N PHE A 77 -2.62 6.99 -2.75
CA PHE A 77 -3.37 8.19 -3.13
C PHE A 77 -4.32 8.67 -2.02
N LEU A 78 -5.12 7.75 -1.44
CA LEU A 78 -6.04 8.08 -0.35
C LEU A 78 -5.30 8.55 0.91
N MET A 79 -4.15 7.96 1.23
CA MET A 79 -3.34 8.40 2.36
C MET A 79 -2.77 9.81 2.14
N LEU A 80 -2.28 10.10 0.94
CA LEU A 80 -1.83 11.45 0.57
C LEU A 80 -2.98 12.46 0.62
N LEU A 81 -4.18 12.05 0.19
CA LEU A 81 -5.38 12.87 0.26
C LEU A 81 -5.76 13.17 1.72
N ARG A 82 -5.70 12.18 2.61
CA ARG A 82 -5.94 12.37 4.05
C ARG A 82 -4.92 13.32 4.68
N LEU A 83 -3.62 13.16 4.39
CA LEU A 83 -2.56 14.09 4.84
C LEU A 83 -2.77 15.54 4.40
N ARG A 84 -3.41 15.74 3.25
CA ARG A 84 -3.70 17.08 2.72
C ARG A 84 -5.06 17.60 3.21
N GLY A 85 -6.02 16.71 3.47
CA GLY A 85 -7.36 17.01 3.97
C GLY A 85 -7.42 17.32 5.47
N ASP A 86 -6.61 16.64 6.29
CA ASP A 86 -6.53 16.84 7.76
C ASP A 86 -5.91 18.19 8.18
N ARG A 87 -5.50 19.03 7.23
CA ARG A 87 -4.89 20.34 7.47
C ARG A 87 -5.89 21.50 7.46
N ARG A 88 -7.18 21.26 7.74
CA ARG A 88 -8.22 22.28 7.84
C ARG A 88 -9.06 22.11 9.10
#